data_AF-A0A845W475-F1
#
_entry.id   AF-A0A845W475-F1
#
_cell.length_a   1.000
_cell.length_b   1.000
_cell.length_c   1.000
_cell.angle_alpha   90.00
_cell.angle_beta   90.00
_cell.angle_gamma   90.00
#
_symmetry.space_group_name_H-M   'P 1'
#
loop_
_entity.id
_entity.type
_entity.pdbx_description
1 polymer ?
#
loop_
_entity_poly.entity_id
_entity_poly.type
_entity_poly.pdbx_seq_one_letter_code
_entity_poly.pdbx_strand_id
1 'polypeptide(L)'
;MQIPHFPESKHPLIKSLFHHSDQELLTLFQRHRSEGKYFTAIFCRYSPIVYTLVRHSARSPVQAEYLFALTWRHIYHELGGMDLREDYGLESTSFQNQIINLTAVCINQADLPPVESIHYNLKVAPPPLWCYLEMALEQLPPAVRLMVIMAGTFHWSETRIAAYLQAEGEMITPAQVRTELQEGYELLEAALPDDIRVVYLGVEAKNREESDLFAVPVLSE
;
A
#
# COMPACT_ATOMS: atom_id res chain seq x y z
N MET A 1 -20.24 -14.45 -8.12
CA MET A 1 -19.06 -13.55 -8.04
C MET A 1 -18.27 -13.95 -6.81
N GLN A 2 -16.95 -14.15 -6.94
CA GLN A 2 -16.10 -14.46 -5.79
C GLN A 2 -15.28 -13.22 -5.44
N ILE A 3 -15.45 -12.73 -4.21
CA ILE A 3 -14.66 -11.62 -3.66
C ILE A 3 -13.24 -12.17 -3.41
N PRO A 4 -12.18 -11.43 -3.79
CA PRO A 4 -10.81 -11.84 -3.52
C PRO A 4 -10.60 -12.08 -2.02
N HIS A 5 -9.98 -13.19 -1.68
CA HIS A 5 -9.58 -13.47 -0.30
C HIS A 5 -8.20 -12.88 -0.05
N PHE A 6 -8.11 -11.97 0.92
CA PHE A 6 -6.88 -11.29 1.30
C PHE A 6 -6.26 -11.97 2.53
N PRO A 7 -5.05 -12.59 2.44
CA PRO A 7 -4.43 -13.29 3.55
C PRO A 7 -4.10 -12.39 4.74
N GLU A 8 -3.83 -11.10 4.52
CA GLU A 8 -3.57 -10.10 5.57
C GLU A 8 -4.69 -10.03 6.62
N SER A 9 -5.94 -10.29 6.23
CA SER A 9 -7.09 -10.34 7.17
C SER A 9 -6.95 -11.43 8.23
N LYS A 10 -6.11 -12.45 7.99
CA LYS A 10 -5.85 -13.54 8.92
C LYS A 10 -4.64 -13.29 9.81
N HIS A 11 -3.83 -12.30 9.50
CA HIS A 11 -2.59 -11.98 10.22
C HIS A 11 -2.90 -11.52 11.66
N PRO A 12 -2.18 -11.99 12.69
CA PRO A 12 -2.46 -11.64 14.09
C PRO A 12 -2.51 -10.13 14.35
N LEU A 13 -1.57 -9.36 13.78
CA LEU A 13 -1.54 -7.90 13.91
C LEU A 13 -2.83 -7.25 13.41
N ILE A 14 -3.38 -7.72 12.28
CA ILE A 14 -4.59 -7.15 11.67
C ILE A 14 -5.84 -7.61 12.42
N LYS A 15 -5.92 -8.90 12.77
CA LYS A 15 -7.03 -9.46 13.56
C LYS A 15 -7.20 -8.76 14.91
N SER A 16 -6.09 -8.42 15.55
CA SER A 16 -6.12 -7.71 16.83
C SER A 16 -6.88 -6.38 16.75
N LEU A 17 -6.98 -5.78 15.57
CA LEU A 17 -7.63 -4.47 15.37
C LEU A 17 -9.13 -4.57 15.03
N PHE A 18 -9.69 -5.78 14.84
CA PHE A 18 -11.07 -5.95 14.39
C PHE A 18 -12.13 -5.49 15.40
N HIS A 19 -11.77 -5.36 16.68
CA HIS A 19 -12.66 -4.87 17.73
C HIS A 19 -12.80 -3.35 17.73
N HIS A 20 -11.91 -2.60 17.06
CA HIS A 20 -12.00 -1.15 16.96
C HIS A 20 -13.13 -0.71 16.02
N SER A 21 -13.84 0.34 16.41
CA SER A 21 -14.78 1.07 15.56
C SER A 21 -14.07 1.74 14.37
N ASP A 22 -14.84 2.15 13.36
CA ASP A 22 -14.29 2.83 12.18
C ASP A 22 -13.61 4.16 12.56
N GLN A 23 -14.21 4.90 13.50
CA GLN A 23 -13.65 6.14 14.04
C GLN A 23 -12.31 5.89 14.72
N GLU A 24 -12.20 4.83 15.53
CA GLU A 24 -10.96 4.49 16.22
C GLU A 24 -9.87 4.08 15.22
N LEU A 25 -10.21 3.24 14.23
CA LEU A 25 -9.26 2.86 13.18
C LEU A 25 -8.77 4.05 12.37
N LEU A 26 -9.68 4.96 11.97
CA LEU A 26 -9.33 6.18 11.26
C LEU A 26 -8.42 7.07 12.11
N THR A 27 -8.77 7.26 13.38
CA THR A 27 -7.98 8.08 14.31
C THR A 27 -6.58 7.49 14.52
N LEU A 28 -6.48 6.16 14.67
CA LEU A 28 -5.20 5.46 14.82
C LEU A 28 -4.36 5.58 13.55
N PHE A 29 -4.96 5.38 12.37
CA PHE A 29 -4.30 5.58 11.08
C PHE A 29 -3.74 7.00 10.95
N GLN A 30 -4.54 8.02 11.26
CA GLN A 30 -4.14 9.42 11.18
C GLN A 30 -3.02 9.79 12.17
N ARG A 31 -3.08 9.27 13.40
CA ARG A 31 -2.07 9.54 14.44
C ARG A 31 -0.76 8.77 14.23
N HIS A 32 -0.84 7.57 13.66
CA HIS A 32 0.29 6.66 13.49
C HIS A 32 0.52 6.35 12.01
N ARG A 33 0.78 7.38 11.19
CA ARG A 33 0.99 7.21 9.74
C ARG A 33 2.20 6.32 9.37
N SER A 34 3.13 6.14 10.31
CA SER A 34 4.28 5.22 10.17
C SER A 34 3.94 3.75 10.39
N GLU A 35 2.71 3.41 10.82
CA GLU A 35 2.25 2.03 11.06
C GLU A 35 1.20 1.66 10.01
N GLY A 36 1.47 0.63 9.21
CA GLY A 36 0.59 0.25 8.10
C GLY A 36 -0.57 -0.68 8.43
N LYS A 37 -0.58 -1.27 9.63
CA LYS A 37 -1.62 -2.19 10.11
C LYS A 37 -2.99 -1.54 10.19
N TYR A 38 -3.08 -0.24 10.51
CA TYR A 38 -4.36 0.46 10.64
C TYR A 38 -5.03 0.61 9.27
N PHE A 39 -4.28 1.04 8.26
CA PHE A 39 -4.80 1.08 6.88
C PHE A 39 -5.15 -0.33 6.39
N THR A 40 -4.29 -1.32 6.67
CA THR A 40 -4.54 -2.71 6.28
C THR A 40 -5.81 -3.28 6.93
N ALA A 41 -6.11 -2.90 8.18
CA ALA A 41 -7.35 -3.28 8.86
C ALA A 41 -8.59 -2.64 8.23
N ILE A 42 -8.53 -1.33 7.91
CA ILE A 42 -9.59 -0.62 7.16
C ILE A 42 -9.80 -1.29 5.81
N PHE A 43 -8.73 -1.59 5.08
CA PHE A 43 -8.76 -2.32 3.82
C PHE A 43 -9.47 -3.67 3.96
N CYS A 44 -9.09 -4.48 4.95
CA CYS A 44 -9.70 -5.79 5.17
C CYS A 44 -11.21 -5.70 5.45
N ARG A 45 -11.65 -4.66 6.17
CA ARG A 45 -13.06 -4.43 6.52
C ARG A 45 -13.90 -4.03 5.31
N TYR A 46 -13.38 -3.18 4.43
CA TYR A 46 -14.16 -2.58 3.34
C TYR A 46 -13.85 -3.11 1.93
N SER A 47 -12.81 -3.92 1.77
CA SER A 47 -12.46 -4.53 0.48
C SER A 47 -13.62 -5.27 -0.20
N PRO A 48 -14.54 -5.98 0.51
CA PRO A 48 -15.67 -6.64 -0.14
C PRO A 48 -16.63 -5.65 -0.82
N ILE A 49 -16.91 -4.52 -0.16
CA ILE A 49 -17.80 -3.48 -0.66
C ILE A 49 -17.17 -2.78 -1.86
N VAL A 50 -15.92 -2.31 -1.71
CA VAL A 50 -15.19 -1.60 -2.77
C VAL A 50 -15.01 -2.50 -4.00
N TYR A 51 -14.63 -3.76 -3.80
CA TYR A 51 -14.42 -4.70 -4.90
C TYR A 51 -15.73 -4.98 -5.66
N THR A 52 -16.85 -5.11 -4.95
CA THR A 52 -18.15 -5.33 -5.59
C THR A 52 -18.51 -4.14 -6.49
N LEU A 53 -18.40 -2.91 -5.98
CA LEU A 53 -18.69 -1.69 -6.74
C LEU A 53 -17.81 -1.57 -7.99
N VAL A 54 -16.49 -1.72 -7.82
CA VAL A 54 -15.52 -1.62 -8.93
C VAL A 54 -15.72 -2.72 -9.96
N ARG A 55 -16.04 -3.95 -9.52
CA ARG A 55 -16.20 -5.06 -10.44
C ARG A 55 -17.39 -4.89 -11.39
N HIS A 56 -18.44 -4.20 -10.94
CA HIS A 56 -19.61 -3.92 -11.77
C HIS A 56 -19.37 -2.84 -12.81
N SER A 57 -18.38 -1.97 -12.64
CA SER A 57 -18.09 -0.88 -13.58
C SER A 57 -17.01 -1.22 -14.62
N ALA A 58 -16.11 -2.15 -14.33
CA ALA A 58 -15.00 -2.49 -15.20
C ALA A 58 -15.36 -3.47 -16.34
N ARG A 59 -14.76 -3.27 -17.51
CA ARG A 59 -15.03 -4.07 -18.73
C ARG A 59 -14.33 -5.43 -18.77
N SER A 60 -13.27 -5.61 -17.98
CA SER A 60 -12.50 -6.85 -17.92
C SER A 60 -12.00 -7.12 -16.50
N PRO A 61 -11.63 -8.38 -16.17
CA PRO A 61 -11.09 -8.71 -14.86
C PRO A 61 -9.82 -7.94 -14.49
N VAL A 62 -8.89 -7.82 -15.44
CA VAL A 62 -7.61 -7.12 -15.23
C VAL A 62 -7.84 -5.64 -14.94
N GLN A 63 -8.73 -4.99 -15.71
CA GLN A 63 -9.09 -3.59 -15.45
C GLN A 63 -9.84 -3.42 -14.12
N ALA A 64 -10.66 -4.39 -13.70
CA ALA A 64 -11.33 -4.35 -12.42
C ALA A 64 -10.33 -4.40 -11.26
N GLU A 65 -9.34 -5.30 -11.32
CA GLU A 65 -8.30 -5.40 -10.31
C GLU A 65 -7.43 -4.14 -10.26
N TYR A 66 -7.08 -3.59 -11.42
CA TYR A 66 -6.30 -2.35 -11.50
C TYR A 66 -7.08 -1.14 -10.96
N LEU A 67 -8.34 -0.96 -11.37
CA LEU A 67 -9.21 0.09 -10.82
C LEU A 67 -9.42 -0.08 -9.32
N PHE A 68 -9.51 -1.31 -8.83
CA PHE A 68 -9.62 -1.59 -7.40
C PHE A 68 -8.40 -1.11 -6.64
N ALA A 69 -7.19 -1.35 -7.17
CA ALA A 69 -5.96 -0.83 -6.58
C ALA A 69 -5.89 0.71 -6.61
N LEU A 70 -6.21 1.32 -7.76
CA LEU A 70 -6.25 2.79 -7.89
C LEU A 70 -7.25 3.44 -6.94
N THR A 71 -8.41 2.80 -6.75
CA THR A 71 -9.44 3.27 -5.81
C THR A 71 -8.90 3.25 -4.38
N TRP A 72 -8.23 2.17 -3.98
CA TRP A 72 -7.64 2.08 -2.64
C TRP A 72 -6.48 3.05 -2.42
N ARG A 73 -5.70 3.34 -3.46
CA ARG A 73 -4.69 4.40 -3.41
C ARG A 73 -5.35 5.76 -3.18
N HIS A 74 -6.43 6.07 -3.89
CA HIS A 74 -7.17 7.31 -3.66
C HIS A 74 -7.73 7.36 -2.22
N ILE A 75 -8.39 6.28 -1.77
CA ILE A 75 -8.88 6.17 -0.38
C ILE A 75 -7.75 6.41 0.62
N TYR A 76 -6.57 5.80 0.44
CA TYR A 76 -5.42 6.00 1.34
C TYR A 76 -5.03 7.48 1.52
N HIS A 77 -5.03 8.25 0.43
CA HIS A 77 -4.72 9.67 0.48
C HIS A 77 -5.82 10.45 1.21
N GLU A 78 -7.09 10.20 0.87
CA GLU A 78 -8.24 10.91 1.45
C GLU A 78 -8.42 10.64 2.95
N LEU A 79 -8.15 9.41 3.41
CA LEU A 79 -8.22 9.06 4.84
C LEU A 79 -7.30 9.93 5.71
N GLY A 80 -6.23 10.51 5.13
CA GLY A 80 -5.31 11.40 5.85
C GLY A 80 -5.95 12.71 6.31
N GLY A 81 -6.93 13.22 5.56
CA GLY A 81 -7.63 14.47 5.84
C GLY A 81 -9.10 14.30 6.22
N MET A 82 -9.60 13.06 6.25
CA MET A 82 -11.01 12.78 6.51
C MET A 82 -11.38 13.09 7.98
N ASP A 83 -12.34 13.98 8.19
CA ASP A 83 -12.98 14.17 9.50
C ASP A 83 -14.41 13.61 9.46
N LEU A 84 -14.68 12.63 10.33
CA LEU A 84 -16.01 12.04 10.51
C LEU A 84 -16.91 12.88 11.42
N ARG A 85 -16.38 13.94 12.03
CA ARG A 85 -17.08 14.81 12.98
C ARG A 85 -17.64 16.08 12.34
N GLU A 86 -17.25 16.47 11.14
CA GLU A 86 -17.63 17.78 10.58
C GLU A 86 -19.09 17.87 10.08
N ASP A 87 -19.84 16.77 9.95
CA ASP A 87 -21.23 16.77 9.49
C ASP A 87 -22.26 17.03 10.63
N TYR A 88 -22.08 18.08 11.42
CA TYR A 88 -23.04 18.48 12.48
C TYR A 88 -24.34 19.13 11.93
N GLY A 89 -24.53 19.23 10.60
CA GLY A 89 -25.65 19.96 9.99
C GLY A 89 -26.46 19.22 8.91
N LEU A 90 -25.91 18.15 8.33
CA LEU A 90 -26.55 17.29 7.32
C LEU A 90 -26.09 15.88 7.65
N GLU A 91 -27.04 14.95 7.80
CA GLU A 91 -26.85 13.52 8.15
C GLU A 91 -25.39 13.06 8.20
N SER A 92 -24.83 12.90 9.41
CA SER A 92 -23.47 12.39 9.63
C SER A 92 -23.19 11.20 8.71
N THR A 93 -22.41 11.43 7.65
CA THR A 93 -22.19 10.41 6.64
C THR A 93 -21.31 9.31 7.25
N SER A 94 -21.86 8.11 7.40
CA SER A 94 -21.12 6.98 7.99
C SER A 94 -19.79 6.75 7.25
N PHE A 95 -18.76 6.24 7.95
CA PHE A 95 -17.47 5.93 7.31
C PHE A 95 -17.63 5.00 6.10
N GLN A 96 -18.57 4.04 6.17
CA GLN A 96 -18.91 3.20 5.01
C GLN A 96 -19.43 4.04 3.83
N ASN A 97 -20.33 5.01 4.06
CA ASN A 97 -20.83 5.88 3.01
C ASN A 97 -19.71 6.74 2.41
N GLN A 98 -18.77 7.21 3.23
CA GLN A 98 -17.58 7.92 2.75
C GLN A 98 -16.73 7.04 1.82
N ILE A 99 -16.44 5.80 2.20
CA ILE A 99 -15.73 4.83 1.34
C ILE A 99 -16.50 4.56 0.03
N ILE A 100 -17.82 4.42 0.10
CA ILE A 100 -18.67 4.23 -1.10
C ILE A 100 -18.59 5.46 -2.02
N ASN A 101 -18.67 6.67 -1.46
CA ASN A 101 -18.60 7.92 -2.23
C ASN A 101 -17.24 8.07 -2.92
N LEU A 102 -16.14 7.84 -2.21
CA LEU A 102 -14.79 7.83 -2.79
C LEU A 102 -14.65 6.80 -3.91
N THR A 103 -15.24 5.62 -3.72
CA THR A 103 -15.27 4.56 -4.75
C THR A 103 -16.05 5.01 -5.99
N ALA A 104 -17.21 5.63 -5.80
CA ALA A 104 -18.04 6.14 -6.90
C ALA A 104 -17.31 7.24 -7.69
N VAL A 105 -16.61 8.15 -7.00
CA VAL A 105 -15.75 9.17 -7.65
C VAL A 105 -14.71 8.49 -8.53
N CYS A 106 -13.98 7.51 -8.00
CA CYS A 106 -12.97 6.76 -8.76
C CYS A 106 -13.56 6.08 -9.99
N ILE A 107 -14.71 5.41 -9.85
CA ILE A 107 -15.38 4.73 -10.96
C ILE A 107 -15.77 5.71 -12.08
N ASN A 108 -16.32 6.87 -11.72
CA ASN A 108 -16.81 7.84 -12.69
C ASN A 108 -15.68 8.59 -13.41
N GLN A 109 -14.52 8.72 -12.77
CA GLN A 109 -13.35 9.42 -13.29
C GLN A 109 -12.30 8.47 -13.88
N ALA A 110 -12.53 7.16 -13.84
CA ALA A 110 -11.56 6.16 -14.27
C ALA A 110 -11.30 6.24 -15.78
N ASP A 111 -10.11 6.70 -16.15
CA ASP A 111 -9.55 6.49 -17.47
C ASP A 111 -8.54 5.33 -17.40
N LEU A 112 -9.02 4.11 -17.68
CA LEU A 112 -8.22 2.91 -17.56
C LEU A 112 -7.48 2.61 -18.87
N PRO A 113 -6.17 2.27 -18.81
CA PRO A 113 -5.44 1.88 -19.99
C PRO A 113 -5.97 0.57 -20.59
N PRO A 114 -5.61 0.26 -21.85
CA PRO A 114 -5.85 -1.05 -22.45
C PRO A 114 -5.28 -2.19 -21.60
N VAL A 115 -5.91 -3.36 -21.66
CA VAL A 115 -5.56 -4.52 -20.82
C VAL A 115 -4.09 -4.92 -21.01
N GLU A 116 -3.58 -4.82 -22.22
CA GLU A 116 -2.22 -5.19 -22.61
C GLU A 116 -1.15 -4.31 -21.97
N SER A 117 -1.54 -3.11 -21.51
CA SER A 117 -0.66 -2.15 -20.83
C SER A 117 -0.72 -2.25 -19.30
N ILE A 118 -1.61 -3.09 -18.75
CA ILE A 118 -1.75 -3.28 -17.30
C ILE A 118 -0.85 -4.43 -16.86
N HIS A 119 0.23 -4.09 -16.15
CA HIS A 119 1.17 -5.04 -15.57
C HIS A 119 0.89 -5.37 -14.10
N TYR A 120 -0.17 -4.78 -13.53
CA TYR A 120 -0.54 -5.00 -12.14
C TYR A 120 -1.01 -6.43 -11.86
N ASN A 121 -0.63 -6.95 -10.69
CA ASN A 121 -1.12 -8.20 -10.17
C ASN A 121 -1.57 -8.06 -8.71
N LEU A 122 -2.89 -8.20 -8.49
CA LEU A 122 -3.53 -8.06 -7.18
C LEU A 122 -3.00 -9.04 -6.12
N LYS A 123 -2.52 -10.21 -6.53
CA LYS A 123 -1.99 -11.22 -5.59
C LYS A 123 -0.58 -10.89 -5.12
N VAL A 124 0.22 -10.23 -5.96
CA VAL A 124 1.61 -9.90 -5.67
C VAL A 124 1.71 -8.60 -4.90
N ALA A 125 0.91 -7.60 -5.27
CA ALA A 125 0.91 -6.28 -4.64
C ALA A 125 -0.52 -5.88 -4.23
N PRO A 126 -1.13 -6.53 -3.22
CA PRO A 126 -2.45 -6.12 -2.73
C PRO A 126 -2.44 -4.64 -2.30
N PRO A 127 -3.59 -3.95 -2.32
CA PRO A 127 -3.60 -2.49 -2.24
C PRO A 127 -2.88 -1.87 -1.04
N PRO A 128 -2.93 -2.43 0.20
CA PRO A 128 -2.12 -1.91 1.29
C PRO A 128 -0.62 -1.99 1.00
N LEU A 129 -0.13 -3.15 0.55
CA LEU A 129 1.27 -3.32 0.20
C LEU A 129 1.68 -2.39 -0.95
N TRP A 130 0.85 -2.25 -1.99
CA TRP A 130 1.12 -1.33 -3.09
C TRP A 130 1.33 0.09 -2.57
N CYS A 131 0.39 0.63 -1.80
CA CYS A 131 0.48 2.03 -1.32
C CYS A 131 1.81 2.30 -0.59
N TYR A 132 2.25 1.36 0.26
CA TYR A 132 3.53 1.50 0.97
C TYR A 132 4.74 1.28 0.06
N LEU A 133 4.67 0.40 -0.94
CA LEU A 133 5.72 0.25 -1.95
C LEU A 133 5.86 1.51 -2.82
N GLU A 134 4.77 2.17 -3.20
CA GLU A 134 4.83 3.45 -3.92
C GLU A 134 5.54 4.52 -3.09
N MET A 135 5.18 4.66 -1.82
CA MET A 135 5.84 5.58 -0.90
C MET A 135 7.32 5.25 -0.68
N ALA A 136 7.69 3.96 -0.63
CA ALA A 136 9.08 3.53 -0.52
C ALA A 136 9.86 3.80 -1.82
N LEU A 137 9.25 3.55 -2.98
CA LEU A 137 9.84 3.86 -4.29
C LEU A 137 10.15 5.34 -4.43
N GLU A 138 9.28 6.23 -3.92
CA GLU A 138 9.51 7.68 -3.94
C GLU A 138 10.75 8.13 -3.15
N GLN A 139 11.21 7.33 -2.18
CA GLN A 139 12.40 7.61 -1.37
C GLN A 139 13.70 7.15 -2.01
N LEU A 140 13.63 6.31 -3.06
CA LEU A 140 14.82 5.83 -3.75
C LEU A 140 15.49 6.94 -4.59
N PRO A 141 16.82 6.86 -4.79
CA PRO A 141 17.51 7.66 -5.80
C PRO A 141 16.85 7.47 -7.19
N PRO A 142 16.68 8.53 -8.00
CA PRO A 142 15.91 8.46 -9.25
C PRO A 142 16.36 7.36 -10.23
N ALA A 143 17.67 7.17 -10.39
CA ALA A 143 18.24 6.14 -11.26
C ALA A 143 17.93 4.73 -10.75
N VAL A 144 18.13 4.48 -9.45
CA VAL A 144 17.81 3.21 -8.80
C VAL A 144 16.31 2.90 -8.91
N ARG A 145 15.45 3.89 -8.65
CA ARG A 145 14.00 3.76 -8.81
C ARG A 145 13.62 3.33 -10.23
N LEU A 146 14.23 3.95 -11.24
CA LEU A 146 13.99 3.60 -12.65
C LEU A 146 14.41 2.16 -12.94
N MET A 147 15.60 1.75 -12.49
CA MET A 147 16.08 0.37 -12.65
C MET A 147 15.14 -0.63 -11.98
N VAL A 148 14.70 -0.37 -10.74
CA VAL A 148 13.76 -1.22 -10.01
C VAL A 148 12.43 -1.35 -10.75
N ILE A 149 11.88 -0.25 -11.29
CA ILE A 149 10.64 -0.29 -12.08
C ILE A 149 10.85 -1.10 -13.37
N MET A 150 11.99 -0.93 -14.06
CA MET A 150 12.31 -1.69 -15.27
C MET A 150 12.39 -3.20 -15.02
N ALA A 151 13.06 -3.60 -13.92
CA ALA A 151 13.18 -4.99 -13.52
C ALA A 151 11.84 -5.56 -13.01
N GLY A 152 11.15 -4.84 -12.13
CA GLY A 152 9.95 -5.30 -11.45
C GLY A 152 8.70 -5.34 -12.33
N THR A 153 8.48 -4.29 -13.12
CA THR A 153 7.25 -4.14 -13.93
C THR A 153 7.40 -4.75 -15.32
N PHE A 154 8.57 -4.56 -15.96
CA PHE A 154 8.78 -4.99 -17.34
C PHE A 154 9.66 -6.24 -17.48
N HIS A 155 10.20 -6.75 -16.36
CA HIS A 155 11.09 -7.92 -16.34
C HIS A 155 12.29 -7.76 -17.26
N TRP A 156 12.82 -6.54 -17.39
CA TRP A 156 14.04 -6.31 -18.16
C TRP A 156 15.23 -6.92 -17.44
N SER A 157 16.09 -7.61 -18.19
CA SER A 157 17.36 -8.11 -17.69
C SER A 157 18.31 -6.95 -17.41
N GLU A 158 19.32 -7.19 -16.57
CA GLU A 158 20.33 -6.17 -16.23
C GLU A 158 21.05 -5.67 -17.49
N THR A 159 21.27 -6.54 -18.48
CA THR A 159 21.84 -6.16 -19.78
C THR A 159 20.94 -5.20 -20.54
N ARG A 160 19.62 -5.44 -20.55
CA ARG A 160 18.67 -4.57 -21.26
C ARG A 160 18.55 -3.21 -20.57
N ILE A 161 18.52 -3.20 -19.23
CA ILE A 161 18.51 -1.97 -18.43
C ILE A 161 19.78 -1.16 -18.69
N ALA A 162 20.95 -1.80 -18.64
CA ALA A 162 22.22 -1.12 -18.90
C ALA A 162 22.26 -0.52 -20.32
N ALA A 163 21.84 -1.27 -21.34
CA ALA A 163 21.80 -0.78 -22.71
C ALA A 163 20.85 0.43 -22.88
N TYR A 164 19.70 0.41 -22.20
CA TYR A 164 18.77 1.53 -22.21
C TYR A 164 19.39 2.78 -21.57
N LEU A 165 19.97 2.64 -20.38
CA LEU A 165 20.60 3.76 -19.67
C LEU A 165 21.79 4.33 -20.45
N GLN A 166 22.60 3.48 -21.10
CA GLN A 166 23.67 3.91 -21.99
C GLN A 166 23.17 4.73 -23.18
N ALA A 167 22.01 4.36 -23.74
CA ALA A 167 21.40 5.14 -24.83
C ALA A 167 20.91 6.52 -24.37
N GLU A 168 20.53 6.65 -23.10
CA GLU A 168 20.18 7.93 -22.44
C GLU A 168 21.40 8.71 -21.93
N GLY A 169 22.63 8.20 -22.16
CA GLY A 169 23.88 8.89 -21.83
C GLY A 169 24.55 8.46 -20.52
N GLU A 170 24.02 7.46 -19.82
CA GLU A 170 24.60 6.94 -18.57
C GLU A 170 25.74 5.95 -18.83
N MET A 171 26.84 6.07 -18.09
CA MET A 171 27.98 5.16 -18.20
C MET A 171 27.89 4.02 -17.17
N ILE A 172 26.95 3.10 -17.38
CA ILE A 172 26.69 1.98 -16.46
C ILE A 172 26.80 0.61 -17.14
N THR A 173 27.40 -0.36 -16.46
CA THR A 173 27.52 -1.75 -16.92
C THR A 173 26.41 -2.63 -16.35
N PRO A 174 26.11 -3.80 -16.97
CA PRO A 174 25.13 -4.75 -16.41
C PRO A 174 25.46 -5.22 -14.98
N ALA A 175 26.75 -5.32 -14.63
CA ALA A 175 27.17 -5.69 -13.27
C ALA A 175 26.90 -4.58 -12.25
N GLN A 176 27.07 -3.31 -12.65
CA GLN A 176 26.68 -2.17 -11.83
C GLN A 176 25.16 -2.11 -11.67
N VAL A 177 24.38 -2.30 -12.74
CA VAL A 177 22.90 -2.40 -12.66
C VAL A 177 22.47 -3.46 -11.64
N ARG A 178 23.10 -4.63 -11.63
CA ARG A 178 22.81 -5.67 -10.62
C ARG A 178 23.06 -5.18 -9.20
N THR A 179 24.17 -4.48 -8.99
CA THR A 179 24.54 -3.95 -7.66
C THR A 179 23.55 -2.90 -7.21
N GLU A 180 23.22 -1.95 -8.07
CA GLU A 180 22.23 -0.89 -7.84
C GLU A 180 20.81 -1.45 -7.61
N LEU A 181 20.43 -2.52 -8.32
CA LEU A 181 19.16 -3.21 -8.08
C LEU A 181 19.12 -3.87 -6.71
N GLN A 182 20.21 -4.54 -6.30
CA GLN A 182 20.30 -5.16 -4.99
C GLN A 182 20.20 -4.11 -3.87
N GLU A 183 20.96 -3.02 -3.97
CA GLU A 183 20.88 -1.89 -3.05
C GLU A 183 19.48 -1.26 -3.06
N GLY A 184 18.88 -1.09 -4.24
CA GLY A 184 17.51 -0.59 -4.39
C GLY A 184 16.47 -1.47 -3.69
N TYR A 185 16.59 -2.79 -3.75
CA TYR A 185 15.70 -3.70 -3.03
C TYR A 185 15.89 -3.62 -1.51
N GLU A 186 17.12 -3.50 -1.03
CA GLU A 186 17.43 -3.31 0.38
C GLU A 186 16.86 -1.99 0.92
N LEU A 187 17.02 -0.90 0.15
CA LEU A 187 16.45 0.41 0.47
C LEU A 187 14.92 0.39 0.47
N LEU A 188 14.30 -0.31 -0.49
CA LEU A 188 12.85 -0.48 -0.53
C LEU A 188 12.33 -1.20 0.70
N GLU A 189 12.94 -2.34 1.04
CA GLU A 189 12.54 -3.09 2.22
C GLU A 189 12.71 -2.23 3.48
N ALA A 190 13.85 -1.54 3.62
CA ALA A 190 14.11 -0.67 4.77
C ALA A 190 13.14 0.52 4.90
N ALA A 191 12.61 1.02 3.78
CA ALA A 191 11.64 2.12 3.76
C ALA A 191 10.20 1.69 4.09
N LEU A 192 9.90 0.39 4.05
CA LEU A 192 8.57 -0.12 4.43
C LEU A 192 8.37 -0.06 5.96
N PRO A 193 7.16 0.27 6.43
CA PRO A 193 6.80 0.11 7.84
C PRO A 193 7.09 -1.30 8.36
N ASP A 194 7.61 -1.40 9.58
CA ASP A 194 7.96 -2.69 10.22
C ASP A 194 6.81 -3.68 10.17
N ASP A 195 5.60 -3.23 10.48
CA ASP A 195 4.41 -4.07 10.49
C ASP A 195 3.97 -4.51 9.08
N ILE A 196 4.20 -3.70 8.05
CA ILE A 196 3.97 -4.07 6.65
C ILE A 196 4.96 -5.16 6.21
N ARG A 197 6.23 -5.06 6.60
CA ARG A 197 7.22 -6.13 6.34
C ARG A 197 6.82 -7.44 7.00
N VAL A 198 6.36 -7.39 8.25
CA VAL A 198 5.88 -8.58 8.97
C VAL A 198 4.68 -9.20 8.24
N VAL A 199 3.68 -8.38 7.87
CA VAL A 199 2.43 -8.86 7.27
C VAL A 199 2.65 -9.45 5.87
N TYR A 200 3.49 -8.83 5.04
CA TYR A 200 3.59 -9.15 3.62
C TYR A 200 4.89 -9.83 3.18
N LEU A 201 6.00 -9.61 3.89
CA LEU A 201 7.31 -10.22 3.56
C LEU A 201 7.66 -11.38 4.50
N GLY A 202 6.89 -11.57 5.59
CA GLY A 202 7.15 -12.62 6.58
C GLY A 202 8.45 -12.39 7.36
N VAL A 203 8.99 -11.17 7.33
CA VAL A 203 10.14 -10.77 8.13
C VAL A 203 9.66 -10.70 9.57
N GLU A 204 10.06 -11.67 10.40
CA GLU A 204 9.75 -11.64 11.83
C GLU A 204 10.23 -10.30 12.40
N ALA A 205 9.35 -9.61 13.14
CA ALA A 205 9.71 -8.37 13.81
C ALA A 205 10.87 -8.67 14.75
N LYS A 206 12.10 -8.32 14.36
CA LYS A 206 13.26 -8.42 15.24
C LYS A 206 12.97 -7.55 16.46
N ASN A 207 12.68 -8.22 17.58
CA ASN A 207 12.52 -7.75 18.95
C ASN A 207 12.54 -6.21 19.13
N ARG A 208 11.37 -5.58 19.11
CA ARG A 208 11.12 -4.35 19.88
C ARG A 208 10.75 -4.71 21.33
N GLU A 209 11.59 -5.52 21.98
CA GLU A 209 11.52 -5.79 23.41
C GLU A 209 12.89 -5.46 24.01
N GLU A 210 13.27 -4.18 24.01
CA GLU A 210 14.39 -3.71 24.85
C GLU A 210 14.33 -2.20 25.19
N SER A 211 13.25 -1.49 24.85
CA SER A 211 13.11 -0.05 25.15
C SER A 211 12.14 0.29 26.30
N ASP A 212 11.42 -0.67 26.89
CA ASP A 212 10.52 -0.41 28.03
C ASP A 212 11.16 -0.72 29.40
N LEU A 213 12.47 -0.95 29.45
CA LEU A 213 13.19 -1.28 30.70
C LEU A 213 13.75 -0.07 31.47
N PHE A 214 13.45 1.16 31.05
CA PHE A 214 13.84 2.36 31.80
C PHE A 214 12.70 3.39 31.84
N ALA A 215 11.93 3.34 32.92
CA ALA A 215 11.69 4.48 33.83
C ALA A 215 10.25 4.53 34.39
N VAL A 216 10.03 3.86 35.52
CA VAL A 216 9.21 4.45 36.59
C VAL A 216 10.02 4.32 37.88
N PRO A 217 10.58 5.40 38.44
CA PRO A 217 11.11 5.33 39.79
C PRO A 217 9.92 5.28 40.76
N VAL A 218 9.81 4.15 41.44
CA VAL A 218 9.02 4.01 42.66
C VAL A 218 9.62 4.97 43.69
N LEU A 219 8.92 6.07 43.97
CA LEU A 219 9.20 6.86 45.17
C LEU A 219 8.51 6.17 46.35
N SER A 220 9.35 5.55 47.17
CA SER A 220 9.01 5.15 48.55
C SER A 220 9.46 6.27 49.47
N GLU A 221 8.51 6.94 50.12
CA GLU A 221 8.46 7.31 51.56
C GLU A 221 7.24 8.22 51.80
#